data_AF-A0A378ALU7-F1
#
_entry.id   AF-A0A378ALU7-F1
#
_cell.length_a   1.000
_cell.length_b   1.000
_cell.length_c   1.000
_cell.angle_alpha   90.00
_cell.angle_beta   90.00
_cell.angle_gamma   90.00
#
_symmetry.space_group_name_H-M   'P 1'
#
loop_
_entity.id
_entity.type
_entity.pdbx_description
1 polymer ?
#
loop_
_entity_poly.entity_id
_entity_poly.type
_entity_poly.pdbx_seq_one_letter_code
_entity_poly.pdbx_strand_id
1 'polypeptide(L)'
;MRILKQLTRKKNAFFRGIKFNLINYRYRNKPARKAFDPAAVRRVLLLRLDDKVGDMVVTTGCARILAERGYQVSVLTGPICSEILAGSEFIQQVYLYRPRMSLNTLRAAGFDAVIDFDDVTSYERFKLLADLRATSVIGFNKEPYKLYDHSIAFFDGNSHISLRYKQVVKLFGIVDDRPYHYHLPGCRHEREKVARLLSQAGEVELRIAINPFTASEDKDFCHHQVATLVERLHALPYRVCIVMVGAQ
;
A
#
# COMPACT_ATOMS: atom_id res chain seq x y z
N MET A 1 -0.70 9.05 -35.82
CA MET A 1 -0.85 9.38 -34.37
C MET A 1 -0.02 8.52 -33.40
N ARG A 2 0.14 7.20 -33.61
CA ARG A 2 0.84 6.29 -32.66
C ARG A 2 2.34 6.58 -32.50
N ILE A 3 3.02 6.94 -33.61
CA ILE A 3 4.46 7.25 -33.64
C ILE A 3 4.78 8.57 -32.90
N LEU A 4 4.01 9.63 -33.14
CA LEU A 4 4.13 10.91 -32.41
C LEU A 4 3.95 10.72 -30.89
N LYS A 5 2.97 9.90 -30.48
CA LYS A 5 2.77 9.55 -29.06
C LYS A 5 3.96 8.78 -28.48
N GLN A 6 4.54 7.83 -29.21
CA GLN A 6 5.74 7.10 -28.79
C GLN A 6 6.97 8.02 -28.67
N LEU A 7 7.19 8.90 -29.64
CA LEU A 7 8.28 9.90 -29.60
C LEU A 7 8.13 10.83 -28.39
N THR A 8 6.90 11.28 -28.12
CA THR A 8 6.61 12.13 -26.95
C THR A 8 6.87 11.39 -25.64
N ARG A 9 6.48 10.12 -25.54
CA ARG A 9 6.77 9.27 -24.36
C ARG A 9 8.27 9.08 -24.15
N LYS A 10 9.03 8.80 -25.22
CA LYS A 10 10.49 8.66 -25.17
C LYS A 10 11.16 9.97 -24.73
N LYS A 11 10.76 11.10 -25.33
CA LYS A 11 11.22 12.44 -24.93
C LYS A 11 10.97 12.69 -23.43
N ASN A 12 9.75 12.43 -22.96
CA ASN A 12 9.39 12.63 -21.55
C ASN A 12 10.16 11.69 -20.62
N ALA A 13 10.40 10.44 -21.02
CA ALA A 13 11.23 9.50 -20.26
C ALA A 13 12.68 10.00 -20.15
N PHE A 14 13.26 10.48 -21.25
CA PHE A 14 14.61 11.05 -21.26
C PHE A 14 14.73 12.25 -20.30
N PHE A 15 13.81 13.22 -20.40
CA PHE A 15 13.81 14.36 -19.48
C PHE A 15 13.58 13.95 -18.02
N ARG A 16 12.78 12.91 -17.75
CA ARG A 16 12.62 12.36 -16.40
C ARG A 16 13.93 11.76 -15.88
N GLY A 17 14.71 11.08 -16.73
CA GLY A 17 16.03 10.57 -16.38
C GLY A 17 17.00 11.70 -16.00
N ILE A 18 17.05 12.78 -16.79
CA ILE A 18 17.86 13.96 -16.47
C ILE A 18 17.44 14.56 -15.12
N LYS A 19 16.13 14.77 -14.92
CA LYS A 19 15.59 15.33 -13.68
C LYS A 19 15.91 14.44 -12.46
N PHE A 20 15.81 13.13 -12.62
CA PHE A 20 16.16 12.16 -11.59
C PHE A 20 17.64 12.24 -11.21
N ASN A 21 18.54 12.26 -12.20
CA ASN A 21 19.97 12.38 -11.95
C ASN A 21 20.32 13.70 -11.25
N LEU A 22 19.71 14.80 -11.66
CA LEU A 22 19.91 16.11 -11.06
C LEU A 22 19.49 16.17 -9.59
N ILE A 23 18.31 15.61 -9.25
CA ILE A 23 17.86 15.58 -7.86
C ILE A 23 18.70 14.63 -7.02
N ASN A 24 19.10 13.47 -7.56
CA ASN A 24 19.96 12.52 -6.86
C ASN A 24 21.35 13.13 -6.59
N TYR A 25 21.89 13.92 -7.52
CA TYR A 25 23.18 14.60 -7.38
C TYR A 25 23.22 15.56 -6.18
N ARG A 26 22.08 16.15 -5.78
CA ARG A 26 21.98 16.97 -4.55
C ARG A 26 22.40 16.20 -3.30
N TYR A 27 22.30 14.88 -3.31
CA TYR A 27 22.63 14.01 -2.19
C TYR A 27 24.03 13.40 -2.30
N ARG A 28 24.83 13.72 -3.32
CA ARG A 28 26.17 13.13 -3.53
C ARG A 28 27.11 13.32 -2.32
N ASN A 29 27.00 14.47 -1.65
CA ASN A 29 27.80 14.83 -0.48
C ASN A 29 27.10 14.53 0.85
N LYS A 30 25.91 13.89 0.83
CA LYS A 30 25.27 13.45 2.07
C LYS A 30 26.22 12.46 2.79
N PRO A 31 26.37 12.59 4.12
CA PRO A 31 27.21 11.70 4.92
C PRO A 31 26.84 10.22 4.74
N ALA A 32 27.74 9.34 5.16
CA ALA A 32 27.45 7.91 5.22
C ALA A 32 26.21 7.64 6.09
N ARG A 33 25.47 6.58 5.73
CA ARG A 33 24.31 6.12 6.50
C ARG A 33 24.73 5.78 7.91
N LYS A 34 23.97 6.26 8.89
CA LYS A 34 24.11 5.88 10.29
C LYS A 34 23.28 4.62 10.56
N ALA A 35 23.53 3.95 11.68
CA ALA A 35 22.61 2.93 12.17
C ALA A 35 21.23 3.55 12.43
N PHE A 36 20.16 2.80 12.19
CA PHE A 36 18.81 3.25 12.52
C PHE A 36 18.65 3.22 14.04
N ASP A 37 18.13 4.31 14.61
CA ASP A 37 17.80 4.39 16.02
C ASP A 37 16.28 4.50 16.19
N PRO A 38 15.58 3.41 16.54
CA PRO A 38 14.14 3.42 16.77
C PRO A 38 13.72 4.34 17.92
N ALA A 39 14.60 4.57 18.92
CA ALA A 39 14.27 5.38 20.09
C ALA A 39 14.10 6.88 19.75
N ALA A 40 14.72 7.32 18.65
CA ALA A 40 14.58 8.68 18.13
C ALA A 40 13.31 8.88 17.28
N VAL A 41 12.51 7.84 17.05
CA VAL A 41 11.34 7.88 16.17
C VAL A 41 10.05 7.88 16.99
N ARG A 42 9.17 8.84 16.74
CA ARG A 42 7.81 8.89 17.32
C ARG A 42 6.75 8.81 16.24
N ARG A 43 6.90 9.57 15.16
CA ARG A 43 5.92 9.72 14.07
C ARG A 43 6.41 9.03 12.82
N VAL A 44 5.62 8.07 12.33
CA VAL A 44 5.95 7.22 11.18
C VAL A 44 4.93 7.43 10.08
N LEU A 45 5.40 7.69 8.86
CA LEU A 45 4.54 7.75 7.66
C LEU A 45 4.80 6.54 6.76
N LEU A 46 3.75 5.76 6.50
CA LEU A 46 3.79 4.64 5.55
C LEU A 46 3.32 5.12 4.16
N LEU A 47 4.10 4.86 3.12
CA LEU A 47 3.75 5.26 1.75
C LEU A 47 3.10 4.13 0.96
N ARG A 48 1.85 4.29 0.53
CA ARG A 48 1.12 3.38 -0.38
C ARG A 48 0.51 4.15 -1.54
N LEU A 49 1.38 4.65 -2.41
CA LEU A 49 1.01 5.59 -3.47
C LEU A 49 0.40 4.94 -4.72
N ASP A 50 0.53 3.61 -4.85
CA ASP A 50 0.00 2.84 -5.99
C ASP A 50 -1.48 2.47 -5.82
N ASP A 51 -2.06 2.78 -4.64
CA ASP A 51 -3.46 2.56 -4.28
C ASP A 51 -3.94 1.11 -4.46
N LYS A 52 -3.01 0.14 -4.36
CA LYS A 52 -3.31 -1.28 -4.50
C LYS A 52 -3.85 -1.86 -3.20
N VAL A 53 -5.10 -2.35 -3.27
CA VAL A 53 -5.83 -2.98 -2.17
C VAL A 53 -5.02 -4.08 -1.49
N GLY A 54 -4.47 -5.02 -2.26
CA GLY A 54 -3.72 -6.17 -1.70
C GLY A 54 -2.51 -5.74 -0.87
N ASP A 55 -1.70 -4.81 -1.38
CA ASP A 55 -0.53 -4.30 -0.66
C ASP A 55 -0.95 -3.47 0.57
N MET A 56 -2.05 -2.73 0.48
CA MET A 56 -2.59 -2.02 1.65
C MET A 56 -3.04 -2.99 2.75
N VAL A 57 -3.74 -4.08 2.41
CA VAL A 57 -4.16 -5.12 3.37
C VAL A 57 -2.94 -5.63 4.16
N VAL A 58 -1.84 -5.95 3.47
CA VAL A 58 -0.61 -6.38 4.14
C VAL A 58 0.00 -5.26 4.98
N THR A 59 -0.06 -4.01 4.53
CA THR A 59 0.43 -2.83 5.28
C THR A 59 -0.21 -2.66 6.64
N THR A 60 -1.50 -2.99 6.76
CA THR A 60 -2.23 -2.85 8.02
C THR A 60 -1.62 -3.64 9.18
N GLY A 61 -1.02 -4.81 8.91
CA GLY A 61 -0.32 -5.60 9.94
C GLY A 61 0.89 -4.86 10.51
N CYS A 62 1.74 -4.31 9.64
CA CYS A 62 2.91 -3.54 10.04
C CYS A 62 2.51 -2.28 10.79
N ALA A 63 1.50 -1.57 10.27
CA ALA A 63 0.99 -0.38 10.92
C ALA A 63 0.44 -0.67 12.32
N ARG A 64 -0.31 -1.76 12.48
CA ARG A 64 -0.83 -2.18 13.78
C ARG A 64 0.28 -2.53 14.76
N ILE A 65 1.27 -3.32 14.34
CA ILE A 65 2.40 -3.71 15.19
C ILE A 65 3.19 -2.47 15.64
N LEU A 66 3.45 -1.51 14.75
CA LEU A 66 4.11 -0.26 15.12
C LEU A 66 3.26 0.56 16.10
N ALA A 67 1.96 0.70 15.86
CA ALA A 67 1.06 1.43 16.75
C ALA A 67 0.99 0.80 18.16
N GLU A 68 0.95 -0.54 18.27
CA GLU A 68 0.97 -1.27 19.54
C GLU A 68 2.25 -1.03 20.35
N ARG A 69 3.35 -0.64 19.69
CA ARG A 69 4.62 -0.27 20.34
C ARG A 69 4.76 1.23 20.60
N GLY A 70 3.67 1.99 20.45
CA GLY A 70 3.60 3.40 20.81
C GLY A 70 4.00 4.39 19.72
N TYR A 71 4.29 3.92 18.50
CA TYR A 71 4.54 4.80 17.37
C TYR A 71 3.24 5.44 16.87
N GLN A 72 3.31 6.71 16.50
CA GLN A 72 2.22 7.42 15.85
C GLN A 72 2.26 7.14 14.35
N VAL A 73 1.46 6.19 13.89
CA VAL A 73 1.49 5.70 12.50
C VAL A 73 0.47 6.44 11.65
N SER A 74 0.94 7.10 10.61
CA SER A 74 0.12 7.70 9.56
C SER A 74 0.36 7.01 8.22
N VAL A 75 -0.59 7.14 7.29
CA VAL A 75 -0.49 6.55 5.94
C VAL A 75 -0.74 7.61 4.89
N LEU A 76 0.12 7.68 3.87
CA LEU A 76 -0.14 8.45 2.64
C LEU A 76 -0.52 7.49 1.52
N THR A 77 -1.76 7.55 1.06
CA THR A 77 -2.31 6.59 0.09
C THR A 77 -3.38 7.19 -0.81
N GLY A 78 -3.82 6.45 -1.83
CA GLY A 78 -4.89 6.89 -2.73
C GLY A 78 -6.29 6.71 -2.12
N PRO A 79 -7.34 7.12 -2.84
CA PRO A 79 -8.71 7.09 -2.34
C PRO A 79 -9.19 5.68 -1.99
N ILE A 80 -8.86 4.66 -2.79
CA ILE A 80 -9.37 3.30 -2.59
C ILE A 80 -8.82 2.73 -1.29
N CYS A 81 -7.52 2.84 -1.08
CA CYS A 81 -6.88 2.35 0.13
C CYS A 81 -7.24 3.20 1.36
N SER A 82 -7.59 4.47 1.18
CA SER A 82 -8.12 5.30 2.27
C SER A 82 -9.44 4.74 2.81
N GLU A 83 -10.30 4.18 1.97
CA GLU A 83 -11.56 3.56 2.41
C GLU A 83 -11.32 2.26 3.18
N ILE A 84 -10.30 1.47 2.79
CA ILE A 84 -9.90 0.25 3.53
C ILE A 84 -9.52 0.58 4.98
N LEU A 85 -8.85 1.71 5.18
CA LEU A 85 -8.40 2.17 6.49
C LEU A 85 -9.49 2.91 7.28
N ALA A 86 -10.67 3.12 6.70
CA ALA A 86 -11.78 3.77 7.39
C ALA A 86 -12.13 3.01 8.68
N GLY A 87 -12.29 3.75 9.78
CA GLY A 87 -12.57 3.19 11.10
C GLY A 87 -11.34 2.58 11.81
N SER A 88 -10.13 2.75 11.28
CA SER A 88 -8.93 2.31 12.00
C SER A 88 -8.71 3.11 13.27
N GLU A 89 -8.55 2.41 14.39
CA GLU A 89 -8.20 3.03 15.68
C GLU A 89 -6.67 3.09 15.90
N PHE A 90 -5.90 2.39 15.07
CA PHE A 90 -4.43 2.30 15.19
C PHE A 90 -3.68 3.19 14.18
N ILE A 91 -4.38 3.74 13.20
CA ILE A 91 -3.83 4.75 12.29
C ILE A 91 -4.19 6.13 12.82
N GLN A 92 -3.18 6.95 13.09
CA GLN A 92 -3.37 8.33 13.57
C GLN A 92 -4.00 9.22 12.51
N GLN A 93 -3.51 9.15 11.28
CA GLN A 93 -4.03 9.95 10.17
C GLN A 93 -3.81 9.25 8.83
N VAL A 94 -4.84 9.30 7.99
CA VAL A 94 -4.73 8.95 6.58
C VAL A 94 -4.66 10.25 5.77
N TYR A 95 -3.63 10.37 4.95
CA TYR A 95 -3.43 11.47 4.02
C TYR A 95 -3.72 10.98 2.60
N LEU A 96 -4.53 11.75 1.86
CA LEU A 96 -4.85 11.43 0.48
C LEU A 96 -3.73 11.91 -0.46
N TYR A 97 -3.09 10.97 -1.14
CA TYR A 97 -2.11 11.24 -2.16
C TYR A 97 -2.78 11.71 -3.45
N ARG A 98 -2.31 12.83 -3.98
CA ARG A 98 -2.63 13.28 -5.34
C ARG A 98 -1.34 13.70 -6.04
N PRO A 99 -1.17 13.36 -7.33
CA PRO A 99 -0.02 13.85 -8.09
C PRO A 99 0.11 15.37 -7.98
N ARG A 100 1.31 15.85 -7.62
CA ARG A 100 1.62 17.29 -7.47
C ARG A 100 0.83 17.99 -6.36
N MET A 101 0.32 17.27 -5.36
CA MET A 101 -0.28 17.88 -4.17
C MET A 101 0.71 18.77 -3.41
N SER A 102 0.19 19.73 -2.66
CA SER A 102 0.99 20.45 -1.67
C SER A 102 1.41 19.50 -0.55
N LEU A 103 2.67 19.59 -0.13
CA LEU A 103 3.22 18.82 0.98
C LEU A 103 3.27 19.61 2.28
N ASN A 104 2.60 20.77 2.37
CA ASN A 104 2.68 21.63 3.55
C ASN A 104 2.13 20.92 4.79
N THR A 105 0.96 20.29 4.68
CA THR A 105 0.37 19.53 5.78
C THR A 105 1.24 18.36 6.21
N LEU A 106 1.79 17.60 5.27
CA LEU A 106 2.69 16.47 5.55
C LEU A 106 3.99 16.91 6.21
N ARG A 107 4.57 18.04 5.76
CA ARG A 107 5.76 18.64 6.38
C ARG A 107 5.48 19.16 7.78
N ALA A 108 4.34 19.82 7.99
CA ALA A 108 3.93 20.32 9.30
C ALA A 108 3.66 19.19 10.30
N ALA A 109 3.25 18.01 9.82
CA ALA A 109 3.10 16.82 10.67
C ALA A 109 4.44 16.31 11.24
N GLY A 110 5.58 16.62 10.58
CA GLY A 110 6.92 16.38 11.10
C GLY A 110 7.21 14.90 11.36
N PHE A 111 7.25 14.08 10.31
CA PHE A 111 7.54 12.65 10.43
C PHE A 111 9.02 12.39 10.66
N ASP A 112 9.33 11.59 11.68
CA ASP A 112 10.69 11.16 12.01
C ASP A 112 11.14 10.06 11.05
N ALA A 113 10.23 9.17 10.66
CA ALA A 113 10.50 8.11 9.69
C ALA A 113 9.44 8.08 8.59
N VAL A 114 9.89 7.98 7.34
CA VAL A 114 9.03 7.69 6.18
C VAL A 114 9.44 6.35 5.60
N ILE A 115 8.49 5.41 5.50
CA ILE A 115 8.73 4.07 4.96
C ILE A 115 8.10 3.96 3.58
N ASP A 116 8.97 3.84 2.59
CA ASP A 116 8.62 3.58 1.20
C ASP A 116 8.77 2.08 0.90
N PHE A 117 7.65 1.36 0.83
CA PHE A 117 7.73 -0.08 0.54
C PHE A 117 7.75 -0.41 -0.96
N ASP A 118 7.74 0.56 -1.86
CA ASP A 118 7.69 0.31 -3.30
C ASP A 118 9.11 0.25 -3.90
N ASP A 119 9.33 -0.65 -4.84
CA ASP A 119 10.59 -0.74 -5.59
C ASP A 119 10.70 0.33 -6.68
N VAL A 120 9.61 1.07 -6.98
CA VAL A 120 9.60 2.16 -7.96
C VAL A 120 10.69 3.18 -7.66
N THR A 121 11.49 3.48 -8.68
CA THR A 121 12.55 4.48 -8.63
C THR A 121 12.30 5.49 -9.74
N SER A 122 11.40 6.43 -9.47
CA SER A 122 11.02 7.50 -10.40
C SER A 122 11.44 8.87 -9.89
N TYR A 123 11.56 9.84 -10.81
CA TYR A 123 11.76 11.24 -10.45
C TYR A 123 10.67 11.75 -9.51
N GLU A 124 9.41 11.43 -9.80
CA GLU A 124 8.27 11.88 -9.03
C GLU A 124 8.32 11.36 -7.58
N ARG A 125 8.68 10.08 -7.40
CA ARG A 125 8.79 9.46 -6.07
C ARG A 125 9.97 10.01 -5.28
N PHE A 126 11.12 10.15 -5.94
CA PHE A 126 12.32 10.73 -5.33
C PHE A 126 12.10 12.20 -4.94
N LYS A 127 11.42 12.98 -5.79
CA LYS A 127 11.06 14.37 -5.51
C LYS A 127 10.10 14.47 -4.33
N LEU A 128 9.07 13.63 -4.28
CA LEU A 128 8.13 13.57 -3.14
C LEU A 128 8.88 13.38 -1.83
N LEU A 129 9.72 12.34 -1.74
CA LEU A 129 10.52 12.02 -0.56
C LEU A 129 11.50 13.15 -0.18
N ALA A 130 12.20 13.71 -1.17
CA ALA A 130 13.10 14.84 -0.97
C ALA A 130 12.38 16.08 -0.41
N ASP A 131 11.16 16.36 -0.89
CA ASP A 131 10.38 17.51 -0.47
C ASP A 131 9.63 17.29 0.86
N LEU A 132 9.36 16.04 1.25
CA LEU A 132 8.79 15.69 2.56
C LEU A 132 9.73 16.08 3.72
N ARG A 133 11.05 16.05 3.49
CA ARG A 133 12.08 16.40 4.48
C ARG A 133 11.95 15.63 5.81
N ALA A 134 11.61 14.35 5.73
CA ALA A 134 11.62 13.48 6.90
C ALA A 134 13.04 13.29 7.43
N THR A 135 13.16 13.04 8.75
CA THR A 135 14.46 12.83 9.41
C THR A 135 15.14 11.56 8.89
N SER A 136 14.35 10.50 8.67
CA SER A 136 14.83 9.22 8.16
C SER A 136 13.92 8.69 7.05
N VAL A 137 14.50 8.43 5.88
CA VAL A 137 13.80 7.79 4.75
C VAL A 137 14.25 6.33 4.64
N ILE A 138 13.30 5.43 4.77
CA ILE A 138 13.51 3.97 4.75
C ILE A 138 12.89 3.42 3.46
N GLY A 139 13.65 2.62 2.72
CA GLY A 139 13.16 1.94 1.53
C GLY A 139 13.73 0.54 1.39
N PHE A 140 13.39 -0.13 0.29
CA PHE A 140 13.92 -1.44 -0.05
C PHE A 140 14.73 -1.37 -1.33
N ASN A 141 15.90 -2.02 -1.33
CA ASN A 141 16.74 -2.12 -2.52
C ASN A 141 17.15 -0.75 -3.11
N LYS A 142 17.35 0.24 -2.24
CA LYS A 142 17.70 1.65 -2.54
C LYS A 142 19.12 2.02 -2.14
N GLU A 143 20.00 1.04 -1.94
CA GLU A 143 21.40 1.24 -1.53
C GLU A 143 22.14 2.29 -2.38
N PRO A 144 21.96 2.36 -3.72
CA PRO A 144 22.62 3.38 -4.56
C PRO A 144 22.17 4.82 -4.29
N TYR A 145 21.03 5.02 -3.61
CA TYR A 145 20.39 6.33 -3.46
C TYR A 145 20.55 6.86 -2.03
N LYS A 146 21.43 7.86 -1.85
CA LYS A 146 21.70 8.48 -0.54
C LYS A 146 20.49 9.21 0.07
N LEU A 147 19.45 9.51 -0.71
CA LEU A 147 18.18 10.03 -0.16
C LEU A 147 17.61 9.07 0.89
N TYR A 148 17.69 7.76 0.65
CA TYR A 148 17.27 6.74 1.60
C TYR A 148 18.35 6.55 2.66
N ASP A 149 18.05 6.99 3.88
CA ASP A 149 18.88 6.83 5.07
C ASP A 149 19.06 5.36 5.44
N HIS A 150 18.02 4.54 5.20
CA HIS A 150 18.09 3.10 5.34
C HIS A 150 17.53 2.41 4.11
N SER A 151 18.24 1.38 3.66
CA SER A 151 17.78 0.48 2.61
C SER A 151 17.79 -0.93 3.15
N ILE A 152 16.63 -1.58 3.11
CA ILE A 152 16.46 -2.97 3.49
C ILE A 152 16.63 -3.81 2.23
N ALA A 153 17.64 -4.67 2.20
CA ALA A 153 17.79 -5.63 1.12
C ALA A 153 16.67 -6.67 1.20
N PHE A 154 15.87 -6.77 0.14
CA PHE A 154 14.80 -7.75 0.03
C PHE A 154 14.63 -8.16 -1.44
N PHE A 155 15.26 -9.28 -1.81
CA PHE A 155 15.22 -9.86 -3.14
C PHE A 155 14.85 -11.34 -3.03
N ASP A 156 13.62 -11.61 -2.63
CA ASP A 156 13.10 -12.97 -2.60
C ASP A 156 11.69 -13.01 -3.18
N GLY A 157 11.61 -13.49 -4.42
CA GLY A 157 10.35 -13.65 -5.15
C GLY A 157 9.54 -14.88 -4.72
N ASN A 158 10.14 -15.81 -3.97
CA ASN A 158 9.46 -17.02 -3.47
C ASN A 158 8.89 -16.81 -2.07
N SER A 159 9.33 -15.77 -1.39
CA SER A 159 8.83 -15.40 -0.07
C SER A 159 7.47 -14.73 -0.11
N HIS A 160 6.66 -15.01 0.90
CA HIS A 160 5.40 -14.31 1.09
C HIS A 160 5.65 -12.81 1.33
N ILE A 161 4.88 -11.94 0.66
CA ILE A 161 5.09 -10.48 0.65
C ILE A 161 5.11 -9.85 2.06
N SER A 162 4.38 -10.43 3.03
CA SER A 162 4.42 -9.99 4.44
C SER A 162 5.82 -10.01 5.07
N LEU A 163 6.75 -10.84 4.59
CA LEU A 163 8.13 -10.85 5.09
C LEU A 163 8.84 -9.52 4.84
N ARG A 164 8.53 -8.83 3.75
CA ARG A 164 9.02 -7.47 3.46
C ARG A 164 8.64 -6.50 4.57
N TYR A 165 7.40 -6.59 5.05
CA TYR A 165 6.87 -5.76 6.12
C TYR A 165 7.44 -6.13 7.48
N LYS A 166 7.68 -7.43 7.71
CA LYS A 166 8.39 -7.90 8.91
C LYS A 166 9.81 -7.34 9.01
N GLN A 167 10.50 -7.08 7.88
CA GLN A 167 11.81 -6.45 7.93
C GLN A 167 11.75 -5.02 8.47
N VAL A 168 10.68 -4.27 8.17
CA VAL A 168 10.47 -2.94 8.77
C VAL A 168 10.23 -3.08 10.27
N VAL A 169 9.36 -3.99 10.70
CA VAL A 169 9.12 -4.26 12.13
C VAL A 169 10.43 -4.62 12.85
N LYS A 170 11.25 -5.48 12.25
CA LYS A 170 12.57 -5.86 12.76
C LYS A 170 13.54 -4.67 12.82
N LEU A 171 13.54 -3.79 11.81
CA LEU A 171 14.36 -2.58 11.81
C LEU A 171 14.05 -1.68 13.01
N PHE A 172 12.78 -1.63 13.44
CA PHE A 172 12.34 -0.91 14.64
C PHE A 172 12.64 -1.64 15.96
N GLY A 173 13.46 -2.71 15.93
CA GLY A 173 13.85 -3.48 17.11
C GLY A 173 12.71 -4.32 17.70
N ILE A 174 11.61 -4.50 16.96
CA ILE A 174 10.45 -5.24 17.43
C ILE A 174 10.65 -6.71 17.09
N VAL A 175 10.83 -7.52 18.12
CA VAL A 175 10.67 -8.97 18.04
C VAL A 175 9.18 -9.27 18.20
N ASP A 176 8.57 -9.81 17.14
CA ASP A 176 7.19 -10.27 17.16
C ASP A 176 7.16 -11.72 16.68
N ASP A 177 7.08 -12.64 17.64
CA ASP A 177 7.04 -14.08 17.39
C ASP A 177 5.62 -14.55 16.97
N ARG A 178 4.65 -13.64 16.96
CA ARG A 178 3.27 -13.95 16.57
C ARG A 178 3.13 -14.07 15.05
N PRO A 179 2.16 -14.84 14.56
CA PRO A 179 1.76 -14.79 13.15
C PRO A 179 1.42 -13.36 12.72
N TYR A 180 1.76 -13.02 11.48
CA TYR A 180 1.47 -11.69 10.94
C TYR A 180 -0.01 -11.62 10.55
N HIS A 181 -0.77 -10.78 11.24
CA HIS A 181 -2.19 -10.58 10.98
C HIS A 181 -2.44 -9.31 10.17
N TYR A 182 -3.46 -9.36 9.31
CA TYR A 182 -3.99 -8.18 8.63
C TYR A 182 -5.15 -7.60 9.44
N HIS A 183 -5.29 -6.28 9.43
CA HIS A 183 -6.29 -5.57 10.22
C HIS A 183 -7.11 -4.68 9.30
N LEU A 184 -8.34 -5.11 9.02
CA LEU A 184 -9.29 -4.40 8.17
C LEU A 184 -10.43 -3.85 9.04
N PRO A 185 -10.30 -2.60 9.54
CA PRO A 185 -11.33 -2.01 10.39
C PRO A 185 -12.64 -1.86 9.63
N GLY A 186 -12.58 -1.37 8.39
CA GLY A 186 -13.75 -1.18 7.54
C GLY A 186 -14.71 -0.10 8.05
N CYS A 187 -15.41 0.54 7.12
CA CYS A 187 -16.37 1.57 7.47
C CYS A 187 -17.64 0.96 8.08
N ARG A 188 -18.09 1.48 9.24
CA ARG A 188 -19.36 1.07 9.87
C ARG A 188 -20.54 1.24 8.92
N HIS A 189 -20.59 2.36 8.19
CA HIS A 189 -21.65 2.63 7.23
C HIS A 189 -21.72 1.58 6.11
N GLU A 190 -20.57 1.19 5.56
CA GLU A 190 -20.51 0.14 4.53
C GLU A 190 -20.93 -1.23 5.08
N ARG A 191 -20.53 -1.56 6.32
CA ARG A 191 -21.00 -2.79 7.00
C ARG A 191 -22.51 -2.82 7.14
N GLU A 192 -23.13 -1.70 7.54
CA GLU A 192 -24.60 -1.58 7.67
C GLU A 192 -25.30 -1.66 6.31
N LYS A 193 -24.71 -1.10 5.26
CA LYS A 193 -25.21 -1.21 3.88
C LYS A 193 -25.19 -2.66 3.40
N VAL A 194 -24.07 -3.37 3.58
CA VAL A 194 -23.95 -4.79 3.23
C VAL A 194 -24.92 -5.63 4.05
N ALA A 195 -25.06 -5.39 5.36
CA ALA A 195 -26.01 -6.10 6.21
C ALA A 195 -27.46 -5.97 5.72
N ARG A 196 -27.89 -4.75 5.34
CA ARG A 196 -29.22 -4.51 4.75
C ARG A 196 -29.43 -5.24 3.43
N LEU A 197 -28.42 -5.27 2.58
CA LEU A 197 -28.49 -6.02 1.31
C LEU A 197 -28.61 -7.53 1.57
N LEU A 198 -27.84 -8.06 2.51
CA LEU A 198 -27.87 -9.48 2.86
C LEU A 198 -29.15 -9.92 3.57
N SER A 199 -29.85 -9.00 4.26
CA SER A 199 -31.15 -9.31 4.88
C SER A 199 -32.28 -9.48 3.86
N GLN A 200 -32.14 -8.92 2.65
CA GLN A 200 -33.13 -9.06 1.59
C GLN A 200 -33.14 -10.46 0.96
N ALA A 201 -32.07 -11.25 1.14
CA ALA A 201 -31.96 -12.59 0.56
C ALA A 201 -32.87 -13.64 1.23
N GLY A 202 -33.57 -13.29 2.32
CA GLY A 202 -34.37 -14.22 3.12
C GLY A 202 -33.51 -15.25 3.87
N GLU A 203 -34.15 -16.32 4.34
CA GLU A 203 -33.44 -17.44 4.96
C GLU A 203 -32.60 -18.19 3.92
N VAL A 204 -31.29 -18.26 4.17
CA VAL A 204 -30.29 -18.96 3.36
C VAL A 204 -29.34 -19.68 4.28
N GLU A 205 -28.91 -20.87 3.88
CA GLU A 205 -27.98 -21.68 4.67
C GLU A 205 -26.53 -21.24 4.45
N LEU A 206 -26.21 -20.75 3.25
CA LEU A 206 -24.86 -20.32 2.90
C LEU A 206 -24.85 -19.03 2.10
N ARG A 207 -23.92 -18.13 2.46
CA ARG A 207 -23.63 -16.91 1.71
C ARG A 207 -22.23 -17.01 1.12
N ILE A 208 -22.11 -16.81 -0.19
CA ILE A 208 -20.85 -16.97 -0.94
C ILE A 208 -20.54 -15.67 -1.67
N ALA A 209 -19.38 -15.08 -1.41
CA ALA A 209 -18.88 -13.96 -2.20
C ALA A 209 -17.99 -14.48 -3.34
N ILE A 210 -18.22 -14.01 -4.57
CA ILE A 210 -17.42 -14.34 -5.74
C ILE A 210 -16.86 -13.04 -6.31
N ASN A 211 -15.53 -12.94 -6.34
CA ASN A 211 -14.83 -11.89 -7.09
C ASN A 211 -14.26 -12.51 -8.39
N PRO A 212 -14.87 -12.29 -9.56
CA PRO A 212 -14.36 -12.82 -10.81
C PRO A 212 -13.28 -11.94 -11.43
N PHE A 213 -13.05 -10.75 -10.89
CA PHE A 213 -12.20 -9.74 -11.48
C PHE A 213 -10.88 -9.58 -10.73
N THR A 214 -9.85 -9.28 -11.49
CA THR A 214 -8.50 -9.01 -11.02
C THR A 214 -7.98 -7.70 -11.63
N ALA A 215 -6.71 -7.39 -11.39
CA ALA A 215 -6.08 -6.22 -12.01
C ALA A 215 -5.73 -6.41 -13.50
N SER A 216 -5.92 -7.61 -14.06
CA SER A 216 -5.61 -7.89 -15.45
C SER A 216 -6.54 -8.95 -16.04
N GLU A 217 -7.15 -8.66 -17.20
CA GLU A 217 -8.18 -9.51 -17.84
C GLU A 217 -7.71 -10.96 -18.09
N ASP A 218 -6.41 -11.18 -18.27
CA ASP A 218 -5.80 -12.52 -18.45
C ASP A 218 -5.89 -13.41 -17.20
N LYS A 219 -6.23 -12.83 -16.04
CA LYS A 219 -6.36 -13.52 -14.75
C LYS A 219 -7.78 -13.53 -14.22
N ASP A 220 -8.73 -12.96 -14.97
CA ASP A 220 -10.13 -12.96 -14.60
C ASP A 220 -10.74 -14.34 -14.84
N PHE A 221 -11.79 -14.67 -14.07
CA PHE A 221 -12.63 -15.78 -14.46
C PHE A 221 -13.42 -15.41 -15.72
N CYS A 222 -13.41 -16.31 -16.71
CA CYS A 222 -14.25 -16.11 -17.88
C CYS A 222 -15.73 -16.31 -17.52
N HIS A 223 -16.62 -15.74 -18.34
CA HIS A 223 -18.06 -15.81 -18.11
C HIS A 223 -18.55 -17.26 -17.92
N HIS A 224 -18.05 -18.21 -18.73
CA HIS A 224 -18.42 -19.62 -18.63
C HIS A 224 -18.03 -20.21 -17.26
N GLN A 225 -16.82 -19.92 -16.76
CA GLN A 225 -16.37 -20.39 -15.45
C GLN A 225 -17.28 -19.86 -14.33
N VAL A 226 -17.63 -18.57 -14.36
CA VAL A 226 -18.53 -17.97 -13.36
C VAL A 226 -19.94 -18.57 -13.45
N ALA A 227 -20.49 -18.71 -14.65
CA ALA A 227 -21.83 -19.29 -14.86
C ALA A 227 -21.89 -20.74 -14.36
N THR A 228 -20.92 -21.58 -14.73
CA THR A 228 -20.85 -22.97 -14.26
C THR A 228 -20.67 -23.06 -12.74
N LEU A 229 -19.91 -22.15 -12.13
CA LEU A 229 -19.78 -22.08 -10.68
C LEU A 229 -21.11 -21.74 -10.01
N VAL A 230 -21.82 -20.71 -10.51
CA VAL A 230 -23.13 -20.29 -10.00
C VAL A 230 -24.17 -21.41 -10.13
N GLU A 231 -24.24 -22.07 -11.29
CA GLU A 231 -25.14 -23.22 -11.52
C GLU A 231 -24.89 -24.35 -10.52
N ARG A 232 -23.61 -24.72 -10.31
CA ARG A 232 -23.24 -25.76 -9.34
C ARG A 232 -23.60 -25.39 -7.91
N LEU A 233 -23.46 -24.12 -7.53
CA LEU A 233 -23.82 -23.63 -6.21
C LEU A 233 -25.34 -23.63 -5.99
N HIS A 234 -26.14 -23.33 -7.02
CA HIS A 234 -27.60 -23.41 -6.94
C HIS A 234 -28.14 -24.85 -6.98
N ALA A 235 -27.36 -25.81 -7.48
CA ALA A 235 -27.72 -27.23 -7.49
C ALA A 235 -27.48 -27.94 -6.14
N LEU A 236 -26.92 -27.25 -5.14
CA LEU A 236 -26.75 -27.79 -3.79
C LEU A 236 -28.11 -28.09 -3.14
N PRO A 237 -28.19 -29.07 -2.21
CA PRO A 237 -29.45 -29.47 -1.57
C PRO A 237 -30.01 -28.41 -0.60
N TYR A 238 -29.36 -27.25 -0.50
CA TYR A 238 -29.72 -26.15 0.36
C TYR A 238 -29.60 -24.80 -0.34
N ARG A 239 -30.33 -23.81 0.18
CA ARG A 239 -30.41 -22.48 -0.42
C ARG A 239 -29.14 -21.66 -0.18
N VAL A 240 -28.55 -21.19 -1.27
CA VAL A 240 -27.35 -20.34 -1.28
C VAL A 240 -27.70 -18.91 -1.71
N CYS A 241 -27.07 -17.92 -1.10
CA CYS A 241 -27.04 -16.54 -1.59
C CYS A 241 -25.64 -16.24 -2.13
N ILE A 242 -25.56 -15.91 -3.42
CA ILE A 242 -24.31 -15.53 -4.08
C ILE A 242 -24.24 -14.02 -4.17
N VAL A 243 -23.10 -13.45 -3.77
CA VAL A 243 -22.79 -12.03 -3.87
C VAL A 243 -21.61 -11.86 -4.82
N MET A 244 -21.87 -11.24 -5.98
CA MET A 244 -20.80 -10.86 -6.89
C MET A 244 -20.15 -9.57 -6.38
N VAL A 245 -18.82 -9.57 -6.26
CA VAL A 245 -18.04 -8.39 -5.84
C VAL A 245 -16.98 -8.07 -6.90
N GLY A 246 -16.51 -6.82 -6.92
CA GLY A 246 -15.56 -6.33 -7.92
C GLY A 246 -16.23 -5.58 -9.07
N ALA A 247 -15.43 -4.92 -9.89
CA ALA A 247 -15.87 -4.14 -11.04
C ALA A 247 -15.00 -4.48 -12.26
N GLN A 248 -15.61 -4.38 -13.46
CA GLN A 248 -14.87 -4.31 -14.73
C GLN A 248 -14.29 -2.91 -14.94
#